data_AF-A0A356B2E5-F1
#
_entry.id   AF-A0A356B2E5-F1
#
_cell.length_a   1.000
_cell.length_b   1.000
_cell.length_c   1.000
_cell.angle_alpha   90.00
_cell.angle_beta   90.00
_cell.angle_gamma   90.00
#
_symmetry.space_group_name_H-M   'P 1'
#
loop_
_entity.id
_entity.type
_entity.pdbx_description
1 polymer ?
#
loop_
_entity_poly.entity_id
_entity_poly.type
_entity_poly.pdbx_seq_one_letter_code
_entity_poly.pdbx_strand_id
1 'polypeptide(L)' 'MEAEGIFEVLPKKEVIKLKLEKEKLQKNLGGIVNMKDIPQAMFIIDPKKERNALLEARKLNIPIIAVVDTNCDPDEV' A
#
# COMPACT_ATOMS: atom_id res chain seq x y z
N MET A 1 -20.29 8.86 -3.86
CA MET A 1 -20.74 8.85 -2.44
C MET A 1 -20.57 10.17 -1.72
N GLU A 2 -19.36 10.60 -1.34
CA GLU A 2 -19.19 11.91 -0.66
C GLU A 2 -19.40 13.08 -1.65
N ALA A 3 -18.90 12.93 -2.88
CA ALA A 3 -19.13 13.90 -3.98
C ALA A 3 -20.56 13.89 -4.55
N GLU A 4 -21.39 12.91 -4.17
CA GLU A 4 -22.77 12.74 -4.66
C GLU A 4 -23.82 13.11 -3.59
N GLY A 5 -23.41 13.73 -2.48
CA GLY A 5 -24.33 14.21 -1.43
C GLY A 5 -24.97 13.13 -0.56
N ILE A 6 -24.63 11.85 -0.78
CA ILE A 6 -25.23 10.69 -0.07
C ILE A 6 -24.95 10.74 1.44
N PHE A 7 -23.86 11.41 1.85
CA PHE A 7 -23.48 11.59 3.24
C PHE A 7 -24.46 12.46 4.05
N GLU A 8 -25.28 13.29 3.40
CA GLU A 8 -26.25 14.15 4.07
C GLU A 8 -27.53 13.40 4.46
N VAL A 9 -27.84 12.31 3.76
CA VAL A 9 -29.03 11.48 3.99
C VAL A 9 -28.77 10.42 5.06
N LEU A 10 -27.49 10.09 5.32
CA LEU A 10 -27.09 9.05 6.26
C LEU A 10 -27.04 9.56 7.72
N PRO A 11 -27.28 8.68 8.71
CA PRO A 11 -27.09 9.01 10.11
C PRO A 11 -25.65 9.49 10.40
N LYS A 12 -25.51 10.55 11.22
CA LYS A 12 -24.20 11.14 11.58
C LYS A 12 -23.19 10.10 12.10
N LYS A 13 -23.66 9.06 12.81
CA LYS A 13 -22.80 7.97 13.31
C LYS A 13 -22.21 7.11 12.18
N GLU A 14 -22.98 6.85 11.13
CA GLU A 14 -22.52 6.05 9.98
C GLU A 14 -21.56 6.86 9.11
N VAL A 15 -21.86 8.14 8.92
CA VAL A 15 -20.96 9.09 8.25
C VAL A 15 -19.58 9.11 8.89
N ILE A 16 -19.49 9.16 10.23
CA ILE A 16 -18.21 9.15 10.94
C ILE A 16 -17.45 7.84 10.70
N LYS A 17 -18.13 6.68 10.75
CA LYS A 17 -17.51 5.39 10.46
C LYS A 17 -16.95 5.33 9.03
N LEU A 18 -17.73 5.77 8.05
CA LEU A 18 -17.32 5.80 6.65
C LEU A 18 -16.14 6.75 6.42
N LYS A 19 -16.09 7.89 7.11
CA LYS A 19 -14.93 8.81 7.05
C LYS A 19 -13.66 8.17 7.63
N LEU A 20 -13.76 7.52 8.78
CA LEU A 20 -12.63 6.82 9.40
C LEU A 20 -12.13 5.67 8.52
N GLU A 21 -13.04 4.92 7.90
CA GLU A 21 -12.70 3.86 6.96
C GLU A 21 -12.01 4.42 5.71
N LYS A 22 -12.56 5.49 5.12
CA LYS A 22 -11.93 6.19 4.00
C LYS A 22 -10.53 6.66 4.34
N GLU A 23 -10.32 7.28 5.50
CA GLU A 23 -9.01 7.75 5.94
C GLU A 23 -8.02 6.60 6.11
N LYS A 24 -8.45 5.49 6.74
CA LYS A 24 -7.63 4.30 6.89
C LYS A 24 -7.22 3.70 5.54
N LEU A 25 -8.17 3.61 4.60
CA LEU A 25 -7.90 3.11 3.25
C LEU A 25 -6.97 4.05 2.49
N GLN A 26 -7.17 5.36 2.59
CA GLN A 26 -6.32 6.35 1.92
C GLN A 26 -4.89 6.33 2.48
N LYS A 27 -4.72 6.13 3.79
CA LYS A 27 -3.39 6.01 4.41
C LYS A 27 -2.63 4.76 3.95
N ASN A 28 -3.33 3.63 3.80
CA ASN A 28 -2.67 2.35 3.51
C ASN A 28 -2.54 2.08 2.00
N LEU A 29 -3.57 2.40 1.22
CA LEU A 29 -3.66 2.07 -0.20
C LEU A 29 -3.48 3.29 -1.10
N GLY A 30 -3.36 4.50 -0.55
CA GLY A 30 -3.23 5.76 -1.29
C GLY A 30 -2.14 5.73 -2.37
N GLY A 31 -1.02 5.07 -2.09
CA GLY A 31 0.10 4.94 -3.04
C GLY A 31 -0.21 4.07 -4.26
N ILE A 32 -1.15 3.12 -4.15
CA ILE A 32 -1.51 2.18 -5.22
C ILE A 32 -2.88 2.45 -5.84
N VAL A 33 -3.60 3.50 -5.42
CA VAL A 33 -4.95 3.82 -5.92
C VAL A 33 -5.00 3.94 -7.46
N ASN A 34 -3.92 4.42 -8.07
CA ASN A 34 -3.84 4.62 -9.51
C ASN A 34 -3.16 3.45 -10.26
N MET A 35 -2.69 2.40 -9.55
CA MET A 35 -2.13 1.22 -10.20
C MET A 35 -3.26 0.35 -10.75
N LYS A 36 -3.29 0.19 -12.08
CA LYS A 36 -4.24 -0.70 -12.77
C LYS A 36 -3.69 -2.10 -13.00
N ASP A 37 -2.37 -2.19 -13.13
CA ASP A 37 -1.64 -3.41 -13.44
C ASP A 37 -0.53 -3.65 -12.40
N ILE A 38 -0.01 -4.88 -12.38
CA ILE A 38 1.09 -5.28 -11.50
C ILE A 38 2.36 -4.51 -11.90
N PRO A 39 3.16 -3.99 -10.93
CA PRO A 39 4.39 -3.28 -11.25
C PRO A 39 5.42 -4.19 -11.91
N GLN A 40 6.13 -3.66 -12.91
CA GLN A 40 7.21 -4.38 -13.60
C GLN A 40 8.53 -4.38 -12.83
N ALA A 41 8.66 -3.52 -11.82
CA ALA A 41 9.80 -3.48 -10.90
C ALA A 41 9.34 -2.88 -9.58
N MET A 42 9.99 -3.28 -8.48
CA MET A 42 9.69 -2.78 -7.14
C MET A 42 10.92 -2.11 -6.55
N PHE A 43 10.72 -0.93 -5.93
CA PHE A 43 11.76 -0.26 -5.16
C PHE A 43 11.48 -0.43 -3.66
N ILE A 44 12.41 -1.04 -2.93
CA ILE A 44 12.27 -1.32 -1.49
C ILE A 44 13.31 -0.53 -0.69
N ILE A 45 12.86 0.09 0.39
CA ILE A 45 13.75 0.74 1.36
C ILE A 45 13.80 -0.16 2.59
N ASP A 46 15.01 -0.55 3.02
CA ASP A 46 15.21 -1.43 4.18
C ASP A 46 14.52 -2.80 4.02
N PRO A 47 15.12 -3.75 3.26
CA PRO A 47 14.52 -5.05 3.00
C PRO A 47 14.31 -5.91 4.26
N LYS A 48 15.01 -5.60 5.36
CA LYS A 48 14.83 -6.32 6.63
C LYS A 48 13.49 -6.03 7.28
N LYS A 49 13.02 -4.79 7.22
CA LYS A 49 11.67 -4.43 7.71
C LYS A 49 10.59 -4.86 6.72
N GLU A 50 10.85 -4.71 5.43
CA GLU A 50 9.89 -4.99 4.35
C GLU A 50 10.02 -6.40 3.76
N ARG A 51 10.32 -7.39 4.61
CA ARG A 51 10.56 -8.78 4.18
C ARG A 51 9.36 -9.40 3.46
N ASN A 52 8.13 -9.03 3.85
CA ASN A 52 6.92 -9.54 3.21
C ASN A 52 6.82 -9.08 1.76
N ALA A 53 7.10 -7.80 1.49
CA ALA A 53 7.08 -7.25 0.13
C ALA A 53 8.11 -7.95 -0.76
N LEU A 54 9.30 -8.24 -0.20
CA LEU A 54 10.36 -8.96 -0.90
C LEU A 54 9.95 -10.40 -1.26
N LEU A 55 9.34 -11.12 -0.33
CA LEU A 55 8.87 -12.50 -0.57
C LEU A 55 7.73 -12.54 -1.59
N GLU A 56 6.83 -11.57 -1.59
CA GLU A 56 5.74 -11.46 -2.57
C GLU A 56 6.28 -11.10 -3.96
N ALA A 57 7.18 -10.13 -4.05
CA ALA A 57 7.83 -9.75 -5.30
C ALA A 57 8.60 -10.92 -5.92
N ARG A 58 9.34 -11.69 -5.11
CA ARG A 58 10.04 -12.90 -5.56
C ARG A 58 9.07 -13.97 -6.07
N LYS A 59 7.95 -14.21 -5.39
CA LYS A 59 6.93 -15.17 -5.85
C LYS A 59 6.30 -14.78 -7.18
N LEU A 60 6.13 -13.48 -7.41
CA LEU A 60 5.55 -12.92 -8.64
C LEU A 60 6.61 -12.69 -9.73
N ASN A 61 7.88 -13.03 -9.49
CA ASN A 61 9.02 -12.76 -10.38
C ASN A 61 9.15 -11.28 -10.77
N ILE A 62 8.83 -10.36 -9.85
CA ILE A 62 9.01 -8.92 -10.05
C ILE A 62 10.45 -8.58 -9.67
N PRO A 63 11.23 -7.92 -10.55
CA PRO A 63 12.58 -7.47 -10.22
C PRO A 63 12.56 -6.42 -9.12
N ILE A 64 13.48 -6.55 -8.17
CA ILE A 64 13.57 -5.72 -6.97
C ILE A 64 14.83 -4.85 -7.05
N ILE A 65 14.68 -3.58 -6.70
CA ILE A 65 15.79 -2.65 -6.50
C ILE A 65 15.66 -2.18 -5.04
N ALA A 66 16.64 -2.50 -4.19
CA ALA A 66 16.56 -2.10 -2.79
C ALA A 66 17.77 -1.31 -2.31
N VAL A 67 17.52 -0.42 -1.36
CA VAL A 67 18.57 0.24 -0.58
C VAL A 67 18.83 -0.63 0.65
N VAL A 68 19.98 -1.29 0.64
CA VAL A 68 20.46 -2.15 1.74
C VAL A 68 21.28 -1.33 2.73
N ASP A 69 21.12 -1.63 4.02
CA ASP A 69 21.99 -1.17 5.10
C ASP A 69 22.91 -2.32 5.54
N THR A 70 23.92 -2.01 6.34
CA THR A 70 24.92 -2.91 6.94
C THR A 70 24.35 -4.13 7.68
N ASN A 71 23.05 -4.12 8.01
CA ASN A 71 22.37 -5.18 8.75
C ASN A 71 21.41 -6.03 7.90
N CYS A 72 21.44 -5.86 6.57
CA CYS A 72 20.63 -6.56 5.59
C CYS A 72 21.48 -7.51 4.74
N ASP A 73 20.89 -8.62 4.30
CA ASP A 73 21.54 -9.57 3.40
C ASP A 73 21.29 -9.12 1.93
N PRO A 74 22.33 -8.77 1.16
CA PRO A 74 22.18 -8.31 -0.22
C PRO A 74 21.78 -9.43 -1.18
N ASP A 75 21.96 -10.71 -0.83
CA ASP A 75 21.55 -11.84 -1.68
C ASP A 75 20.02 -12.01 -1.70
N GLU A 76 19.33 -11.38 -0.73
CA GLU A 76 17.86 -11.35 -0.69
C GLU A 76 17.25 -10.29 -1.63
N VAL A 77 18.03 -9.37 -2.18
CA VAL A 77 17.54 -8.30 -3.07
C VAL A 77 17.68 -8.66 -4.54
#